data_AF-X1R1S1-F1
#
_entry.id   AF-X1R1S1-F1
#
_cell.length_a   1.000
_cell.length_b   1.000
_cell.length_c   1.000
_cell.angle_alpha   90.00
_cell.angle_beta   90.00
_cell.angle_gamma   90.00
#
_symmetry.space_group_name_H-M   'P 1'
#
loop_
_entity.id
_entity.type
_entity.pdbx_description
1 polymer ?
#
loop_
_entity_poly.entity_id
_entity_poly.type
_entity_poly.pdbx_seq_one_letter_code
_entity_poly.pdbx_strand_id
1 'polypeptide(L)' 'MLSVIRGDERLSADKKTVISSHHFYIDSPIGETITAEDIFRYGMRKFEIIYIYNLGASQDKKLKIVLNEEV' A
#
# COMPACT_ATOMS: atom_id res chain seq x y z
N MET A 1 6.01 8.80 -4.13
CA MET A 1 5.10 9.14 -5.25
C MET A 1 3.88 8.23 -5.15
N LEU A 2 2.66 8.78 -5.14
CA LEU A 2 1.42 8.00 -5.10
C LEU A 2 1.07 7.55 -6.53
N SER A 3 0.93 6.25 -6.73
CA SER A 3 0.67 5.64 -8.04
C SER A 3 -0.74 5.06 -8.07
N VAL A 4 -1.46 5.29 -9.17
CA VAL A 4 -2.79 4.71 -9.42
C VAL A 4 -2.61 3.30 -9.97
N ILE A 5 -3.37 2.35 -9.45
CA ILE A 5 -3.48 0.98 -9.99
C ILE A 5 -4.55 1.03 -11.09
N ARG A 6 -4.18 0.67 -12.34
CA ARG A 6 -5.09 0.75 -13.49
C ARG A 6 -5.62 -0.64 -13.85
N GLY A 7 -6.94 -0.79 -13.77
CA GLY A 7 -7.65 -2.04 -14.07
C GLY A 7 -7.82 -2.93 -12.85
N ASP A 8 -8.55 -4.04 -13.01
CA ASP A 8 -8.67 -5.13 -12.04
C ASP A 8 -7.33 -5.85 -11.85
N GLU A 9 -6.25 -5.12 -11.57
CA GLU A 9 -4.97 -5.68 -11.15
C GLU A 9 -5.21 -6.35 -9.81
N ARG A 10 -5.62 -7.62 -9.91
CA ARG A 10 -5.72 -8.57 -8.81
C ARG A 10 -4.33 -8.68 -8.20
N LEU A 11 -4.07 -7.85 -7.19
CA LEU A 11 -2.89 -8.02 -6.36
C LEU A 11 -3.09 -9.32 -5.59
N SER A 12 -2.53 -10.41 -6.12
CA SER A 12 -2.52 -11.73 -5.50
C SER A 12 -1.53 -11.75 -4.34
N ALA A 13 -1.90 -11.05 -3.27
CA ALA A 13 -1.28 -11.22 -1.96
C ALA A 13 -2.05 -12.32 -1.22
N ASP A 14 -1.36 -13.42 -0.85
CA ASP A 14 -1.88 -14.48 0.01
C ASP A 14 -3.26 -15.05 -0.39
N LYS A 15 -3.46 -15.26 -1.71
CA LYS A 15 -4.70 -15.82 -2.31
C LYS A 15 -5.97 -14.98 -2.10
N LYS A 16 -5.88 -13.74 -1.62
CA LYS A 16 -7.01 -12.81 -1.58
C LYS A 16 -6.97 -11.89 -2.78
N THR A 17 -8.09 -11.79 -3.49
CA THR A 17 -8.28 -10.79 -4.53
C THR A 17 -8.78 -9.52 -3.87
N VAL A 18 -8.00 -8.44 -3.96
CA VAL A 18 -8.36 -7.14 -3.41
C VAL A 18 -8.48 -6.15 -4.57
N ILE A 19 -9.60 -5.42 -4.61
CA ILE A 19 -9.75 -4.25 -5.47
C ILE A 19 -9.08 -3.08 -4.75
N SER A 20 -8.06 -2.49 -5.37
CA SER A 20 -7.29 -1.38 -4.81
C SER A 20 -7.15 -0.30 -5.86
N SER A 21 -7.15 0.95 -5.41
CA SER A 21 -7.07 2.11 -6.30
C SER A 21 -5.64 2.67 -6.40
N HIS A 22 -4.82 2.54 -5.35
CA HIS A 22 -3.51 3.19 -5.30
C HIS A 22 -2.45 2.35 -4.58
N HIS A 23 -1.18 2.66 -4.84
CA HIS A 23 -0.07 2.20 -4.02
C HIS A 23 1.03 3.25 -3.93
N PHE A 24 1.90 3.12 -2.94
CA PHE A 24 3.17 3.84 -2.87
C PHE A 24 4.26 2.97 -2.25
N TYR A 25 5.51 3.39 -2.41
CA TYR A 25 6.67 2.75 -1.81
C TYR A 25 7.22 3.64 -0.70
N ILE A 26 7.64 3.02 0.38
CA ILE A 26 8.31 3.67 1.50
C ILE A 26 9.53 2.86 1.93
N ASP A 27 10.62 3.55 2.26
CA ASP A 27 11.86 2.92 2.70
C ASP A 27 11.76 2.52 4.18
N SER A 28 12.38 1.40 4.54
CA SER A 28 12.62 1.03 5.94
C SER A 28 13.64 1.99 6.57
N PRO A 29 13.55 2.29 7.89
CA PRO A 29 12.58 1.76 8.84
C PRO A 29 11.29 2.58 8.92
N ILE A 30 11.16 3.70 8.20
CA ILE A 30 10.01 4.60 8.31
C ILE A 30 8.70 3.86 8.00
N GLY A 31 8.71 2.95 7.03
CA GLY A 31 7.55 2.14 6.72
C GLY A 31 7.19 1.08 7.77
N GLU A 32 8.11 0.68 8.64
CA GLU A 32 7.89 -0.44 9.59
C GLU A 32 6.92 -0.08 10.72
N THR A 33 6.69 1.21 10.97
CA THR A 33 5.69 1.69 11.94
C THR A 33 4.28 1.76 11.36
N ILE A 34 4.12 1.58 10.04
CA ILE A 34 2.82 1.64 9.37
C ILE A 34 2.15 0.27 9.47
N THR A 35 0.88 0.27 9.87
CA THR A 35 0.03 -0.91 10.03
C THR A 35 -1.21 -0.79 9.16
N ALA A 36 -1.98 -1.88 9.02
CA ALA A 36 -3.25 -1.86 8.29
C ALA A 36 -4.35 -1.06 9.02
N GLU A 37 -4.15 -0.71 10.30
CA GLU A 37 -5.09 0.11 11.08
C GLU A 37 -4.87 1.61 10.85
N ASP A 38 -3.75 2.00 10.24
CA ASP A 38 -3.45 3.39 9.93
C ASP A 38 -4.27 3.88 8.72
N ILE A 39 -4.65 5.16 8.78
CA ILE A 39 -5.38 5.84 7.70
C ILE A 39 -4.41 6.73 6.95
N PHE A 40 -4.35 6.55 5.62
CA PHE A 40 -3.58 7.44 4.76
C PHE A 40 -4.46 8.59 4.24
N ARG A 41 -3.90 9.80 4.21
CA ARG A 41 -4.59 10.99 3.71
C ARG A 41 -3.72 11.74 2.71
N TYR A 42 -4.32 12.13 1.59
CA TYR A 42 -3.67 12.99 0.60
C TYR A 42 -4.60 14.15 0.25
N GLY A 43 -4.35 15.31 0.84
CA GLY A 43 -5.27 16.44 0.78
C GLY A 43 -6.60 16.10 1.46
N MET A 44 -7.72 16.23 0.72
CA MET A 44 -9.06 15.88 1.20
C MET A 44 -9.42 14.40 1.00
N ARG A 45 -8.58 13.64 0.29
CA ARG A 45 -8.83 12.22 -0.03
C ARG A 45 -8.38 11.34 1.12
N LYS A 46 -9.21 10.38 1.50
CA LYS A 46 -8.94 9.40 2.56
C LYS A 46 -8.76 8.02 1.96
N PHE A 47 -7.79 7.28 2.47
CA PHE A 47 -7.45 5.95 1.99
C PHE A 47 -7.26 4.98 3.15
N GLU A 48 -7.80 3.78 2.98
CA GLU A 48 -7.56 2.64 3.86
C GLU A 48 -6.36 1.85 3.36
N ILE A 49 -5.49 1.42 4.27
CA ILE A 49 -4.38 0.54 3.96
C ILE A 49 -4.90 -0.89 3.90
N ILE A 50 -4.90 -1.47 2.70
CA ILE A 50 -5.40 -2.83 2.53
C ILE A 50 -4.29 -3.86 2.72
N TYR A 51 -3.08 -3.51 2.31
CA TYR A 51 -1.96 -4.44 2.33
C TYR A 51 -0.61 -3.72 2.39
N ILE A 52 0.32 -4.32 3.12
CA ILE A 52 1.71 -3.89 3.22
C ILE A 52 2.58 -5.05 2.77
N TYR A 53 3.32 -4.86 1.69
CA TYR A 53 4.20 -5.87 1.13
C TYR A 53 5.66 -5.48 1.33
N ASN A 54 6.46 -6.36 1.92
CA ASN A 54 7.90 -6.15 1.99
C ASN A 54 8.58 -6.68 0.73
N LEU A 55 9.24 -5.80 -0.01
CA LEU A 55 9.90 -6.10 -1.29
C LEU A 55 11.36 -6.54 -1.16
N GLY A 56 11.91 -6.68 0.05
CA GLY A 56 13.34 -6.95 0.21
C GLY A 56 13.69 -7.97 1.30
N ALA A 57 14.63 -8.86 0.97
CA ALA A 57 15.32 -9.75 1.92
C ALA A 57 16.62 -9.15 2.50
N SER A 58 16.97 -7.89 2.18
CA SER A 58 18.24 -7.28 2.62
C SER A 58 18.17 -5.75 2.74
N GLN A 59 19.29 -5.13 3.11
CA GLN A 59 19.48 -3.78 3.70
C GLN A 59 18.70 -2.61 3.05
N ASP A 60 18.31 -2.70 1.78
CA ASP A 60 17.42 -1.72 1.11
C ASP A 60 15.95 -2.16 1.15
N LYS A 61 15.44 -2.45 2.35
CA LYS A 61 14.04 -2.85 2.54
C LYS A 61 13.13 -1.72 2.08
N LYS A 62 12.32 -2.00 1.06
CA LYS A 62 11.21 -1.15 0.63
C LYS A 62 9.90 -1.84 0.93
N LEU A 63 8.98 -1.10 1.52
CA LEU A 63 7.61 -1.56 1.71
C LEU A 63 6.73 -0.94 0.63
N LYS A 64 5.93 -1.77 -0.03
CA LYS A 64 4.84 -1.34 -0.90
C LYS A 64 3.57 -1.29 -0.07
N ILE A 65 3.00 -0.10 0.05
CA ILE A 65 1.73 0.14 0.73
C ILE A 65 0.64 0.21 -0.34
N VAL A 66 -0.39 -0.61 -0.20
CA VAL A 66 -1.51 -0.73 -1.12
C VAL A 66 -2.76 -0.16 -0.45
N LEU A 67 -3.46 0.70 -1.16
CA LEU A 67 -4.50 1.57 -0.63
C LEU A 67 -5.84 1.40 -1.37
N ASN A 68 -6.94 1.47 -0.64
CA ASN A 68 -8.25 1.73 -1.23
C ASN A 68 -8.65 3.18 -0.95
N GLU A 69 -9.33 3.83 -1.89
CA GLU A 69 -9.86 5.16 -1.65
C GLU A 69 -11.28 5.04 -1.08
N GLU A 70 -11.53 5.73 0.02
CA GLU A 70 -12.89 5.90 0.53
C GLU A 70 -13.57 7.02 -0.29
N VAL A 71 -14.64 6.65 -1.01
CA VAL A 71 -15.48 7.56 -1.80
C VAL A 71 -16.71 7.97 -0.99
#